data_AF-A0A1I4A804-F1
#
_entry.id   AF-A0A1I4A804-F1
#
_cell.length_a   1.000
_cell.length_b   1.000
_cell.length_c   1.000
_cell.angle_alpha   90.00
_cell.angle_beta   90.00
_cell.angle_gamma   90.00
#
_symmetry.space_group_name_H-M   'P 1'
#
loop_
_entity.id
_entity.type
_entity.pdbx_description
1 polymer ?
#
loop_
_entity_poly.entity_id
_entity_poly.type
_entity_poly.pdbx_seq_one_letter_code
_entity_poly.pdbx_strand_id
1 'polypeptide(L)'
;MTNTRTTGQSVALAALLTVAAVAVTGCHDPGSPGHSTPARTASAGAVVTGSAYSGQRGQGTHYAECTTPSGDRYRVAVSAATARQLRDGQPCPAGQHLPLPSDEHPELSQEMQKRLPYGGGDLDSPCGEWQTADRAEARRFAAQCPPLKWGTL
;
A
#
# COMPACT_ATOMS: atom_id res chain seq x y z
N MET A 1 66.66 13.05 -33.16
CA MET A 1 66.65 14.22 -32.26
C MET A 1 65.23 14.65 -32.04
N THR A 2 64.86 14.71 -30.76
CA THR A 2 63.55 14.90 -30.16
C THR A 2 62.92 16.22 -30.55
N ASN A 3 61.63 16.24 -30.91
CA ASN A 3 60.87 17.49 -30.99
C ASN A 3 59.53 17.33 -30.27
N THR A 4 59.54 17.85 -29.05
CA THR A 4 58.44 18.00 -28.11
C THR A 4 57.55 19.14 -28.57
N ARG A 5 56.25 18.92 -28.76
CA ARG A 5 55.25 19.99 -28.93
C ARG A 5 54.29 19.97 -27.75
N THR A 6 54.46 20.96 -26.88
CA THR A 6 53.53 21.42 -25.86
C THR A 6 52.44 22.27 -26.52
N THR A 7 51.17 21.96 -26.24
CA THR A 7 50.05 22.90 -26.39
C THR A 7 49.13 22.74 -25.19
N GLY A 8 48.81 23.86 -24.55
CA GLY A 8 48.11 23.92 -23.27
C GLY A 8 46.60 24.12 -23.37
N GLN A 9 46.00 23.96 -22.19
CA GLN A 9 44.78 24.59 -21.65
C GLN A 9 43.46 24.45 -22.44
N SER A 10 42.47 23.79 -21.81
CA SER A 10 41.28 24.46 -21.26
C SER A 10 40.46 23.51 -20.38
N VAL A 11 39.94 24.08 -19.31
CA VAL A 11 39.18 23.48 -18.21
C VAL A 11 37.78 23.07 -18.68
N ALA A 12 37.33 21.88 -18.30
CA ALA A 12 35.92 21.60 -18.07
C ALA A 12 35.78 20.56 -16.95
N LEU A 13 35.63 21.05 -15.71
CA LEU A 13 35.04 20.26 -14.63
C LEU A 13 33.60 19.90 -15.05
N ALA A 14 33.38 18.68 -15.51
CA ALA A 14 32.05 18.09 -15.51
C ALA A 14 31.90 17.31 -14.20
N ALA A 15 31.28 17.96 -13.21
CA ALA A 15 30.85 17.32 -11.98
C ALA A 15 29.91 16.15 -12.31
N LEU A 16 30.42 14.93 -12.17
CA LEU A 16 29.61 13.71 -12.16
C LEU A 16 28.73 13.74 -10.91
N LEU A 17 27.52 14.28 -11.06
CA LEU A 17 26.40 13.98 -10.17
C LEU A 17 25.91 12.57 -10.49
N THR A 18 26.62 11.56 -9.96
CA THR A 18 26.06 10.22 -9.80
C THR A 18 24.96 10.31 -8.76
N VAL A 19 23.72 10.51 -9.22
CA VAL A 19 22.54 10.19 -8.42
C VAL A 19 22.63 8.70 -8.18
N ALA A 20 23.01 8.32 -6.96
CA ALA A 20 22.89 6.96 -6.48
C ALA A 20 21.41 6.59 -6.58
N ALA A 21 21.05 5.88 -7.64
CA ALA A 21 19.80 5.15 -7.70
C ALA A 21 19.84 4.19 -6.51
N VAL A 22 19.06 4.51 -5.47
CA VAL A 22 18.80 3.59 -4.38
C VAL A 22 18.14 2.38 -5.03
N ALA A 23 18.92 1.33 -5.21
CA ALA A 23 18.42 0.02 -5.54
C ALA A 23 17.54 -0.38 -4.36
N VAL A 24 16.24 -0.16 -4.50
CA VAL A 24 15.25 -0.87 -3.70
C VAL A 24 15.39 -2.31 -4.15
N THR A 25 16.24 -3.05 -3.46
CA THR A 25 16.27 -4.50 -3.52
C THR A 25 14.88 -4.93 -3.12
N GLY A 26 14.08 -5.31 -4.12
CA GLY A 26 12.77 -5.89 -3.89
C GLY A 26 12.96 -7.05 -2.93
N CYS A 27 12.10 -7.10 -1.90
CA CYS A 27 11.95 -8.30 -1.10
C CYS A 27 11.54 -9.42 -2.04
N HIS A 28 12.53 -10.19 -2.48
CA HIS A 28 12.34 -11.43 -3.18
C HIS A 28 12.03 -12.45 -2.09
N ASP A 29 10.76 -12.85 -1.98
CA ASP A 29 10.41 -14.02 -1.19
C ASP A 29 10.28 -15.21 -2.16
N PRO A 30 11.27 -16.14 -2.18
CA PRO A 30 11.20 -17.33 -3.00
C PRO A 30 10.32 -18.36 -2.30
N GLY A 31 9.03 -18.37 -2.64
CA GLY A 31 8.16 -19.52 -2.49
C GLY A 31 7.90 -20.00 -1.06
N SER A 32 6.76 -19.61 -0.50
CA SER A 32 6.11 -20.40 0.55
C SER A 32 5.11 -21.38 -0.07
N PRO A 33 5.23 -22.70 0.18
CA PRO A 33 4.34 -23.71 -0.35
C PRO A 33 2.97 -23.67 0.32
N GLY A 34 1.96 -24.07 -0.45
CA GLY A 34 0.55 -23.94 -0.16
C GLY A 34 0.11 -24.34 1.25
N HIS A 35 -0.67 -23.46 1.87
CA HIS A 35 -1.72 -23.85 2.80
C HIS A 35 -3.04 -23.81 2.04
N SER A 36 -3.36 -24.93 1.39
CA SER A 36 -4.67 -25.14 0.77
C SER A 36 -5.70 -25.42 1.88
N THR A 37 -6.24 -24.36 2.48
CA THR A 37 -7.43 -24.49 3.32
C THR A 37 -8.57 -25.00 2.44
N PRO A 38 -9.36 -26.01 2.86
CA PRO A 38 -10.43 -26.56 2.03
C PRO A 38 -11.39 -25.45 1.57
N ALA A 39 -11.63 -25.40 0.26
CA ALA A 39 -12.52 -24.44 -0.38
C ALA A 39 -13.92 -24.56 0.22
N ARG A 40 -14.33 -23.56 1.01
CA ARG A 40 -15.72 -23.40 1.42
C ARG A 40 -16.44 -22.62 0.32
N THR A 41 -17.58 -23.13 -0.13
CA THR A 41 -18.55 -22.39 -0.94
C THR A 41 -19.25 -21.35 -0.07
N ALA A 42 -19.69 -20.25 -0.70
CA ALA A 42 -20.38 -19.11 -0.06
C ALA A 42 -21.31 -19.55 1.08
N SER A 43 -21.01 -19.11 2.29
CA SER A 43 -21.87 -19.38 3.46
C SER A 43 -23.18 -18.63 3.27
N ALA A 44 -24.31 -19.33 3.43
CA ALA A 44 -25.63 -18.72 3.29
C ALA A 44 -25.73 -17.47 4.20
N GLY A 45 -26.06 -16.32 3.60
CA GLY A 45 -26.21 -15.05 4.32
C GLY A 45 -24.95 -14.20 4.48
N ALA A 46 -23.81 -14.59 3.90
CA ALA A 46 -22.64 -13.72 3.86
C ALA A 46 -22.86 -12.50 2.94
N VAL A 47 -22.37 -11.34 3.37
CA VAL A 47 -22.51 -10.07 2.64
C VAL A 47 -21.16 -9.46 2.30
N VAL A 48 -21.13 -8.69 1.22
CA VAL A 48 -19.98 -7.89 0.81
C VAL A 48 -19.77 -6.76 1.81
N THR A 49 -18.52 -6.56 2.24
CA THR A 49 -18.09 -5.46 3.10
C THR A 49 -17.04 -4.56 2.44
N GLY A 50 -16.64 -4.89 1.21
CA GLY A 50 -15.72 -4.09 0.43
C GLY A 50 -15.22 -4.80 -0.81
N SER A 51 -14.30 -4.14 -1.50
CA SER A 51 -13.58 -4.71 -2.64
C SER A 51 -12.10 -4.39 -2.55
N ALA A 52 -11.26 -5.35 -2.91
CA ALA A 52 -9.82 -5.18 -2.94
C ALA A 52 -9.25 -5.49 -4.33
N TYR A 53 -8.05 -4.99 -4.59
CA TYR A 53 -7.27 -5.32 -5.77
C TYR A 53 -5.84 -5.67 -5.35
N SER A 54 -5.36 -6.82 -5.81
CA SER A 54 -3.96 -7.21 -5.65
C SER A 54 -3.35 -7.34 -7.03
N GLY A 55 -2.29 -6.59 -7.32
CA GLY A 55 -1.65 -6.64 -8.62
C GLY A 55 -0.24 -6.07 -8.62
N GLN A 56 0.53 -6.47 -9.63
CA GLN A 56 1.88 -5.97 -9.91
C GLN A 56 2.04 -5.81 -11.42
N ARG A 57 2.59 -4.67 -11.85
CA ARG A 57 2.90 -4.36 -13.27
C ARG A 57 1.75 -4.61 -14.26
N GLY A 58 0.55 -4.13 -13.93
CA GLY A 58 -0.60 -4.15 -14.85
C GLY A 58 -1.37 -5.47 -14.93
N GLN A 59 -0.95 -6.47 -14.16
CA GLN A 59 -1.73 -7.69 -13.93
C GLN A 59 -2.18 -7.74 -12.47
N GLY A 60 -3.42 -8.17 -12.23
CA GLY A 60 -3.91 -8.31 -10.87
C GLY A 60 -5.28 -8.97 -10.79
N THR A 61 -5.64 -9.33 -9.58
CA THR A 61 -6.87 -10.00 -9.22
C THR A 61 -7.72 -9.05 -8.39
N HIS A 62 -8.99 -8.94 -8.76
CA HIS A 62 -9.97 -8.24 -7.93
C HIS A 62 -10.60 -9.21 -6.96
N TYR A 63 -10.93 -8.72 -5.78
CA TYR A 63 -11.57 -9.49 -4.73
C TYR A 63 -12.80 -8.77 -4.20
N ALA A 64 -13.86 -9.52 -3.92
CA ALA A 64 -14.92 -9.12 -3.01
C ALA A 64 -14.48 -9.50 -1.59
N GLU A 65 -14.50 -8.56 -0.65
CA GLU A 65 -14.36 -8.88 0.78
C GLU A 65 -15.74 -9.14 1.36
N CYS A 66 -15.88 -10.22 2.11
CA CYS A 66 -17.15 -10.70 2.61
C CYS A 66 -17.08 -11.02 4.09
N THR A 67 -18.22 -10.85 4.77
CA THR A 67 -18.40 -11.20 6.18
C THR A 67 -19.65 -12.06 6.34
N THR A 68 -19.52 -13.15 7.09
CA THR A 68 -20.63 -14.05 7.44
C THR A 68 -21.46 -13.48 8.60
N PRO A 69 -22.68 -13.99 8.86
CA PRO A 69 -23.46 -13.58 10.03
C PRO A 69 -22.77 -13.86 11.39
N SER A 70 -21.86 -14.83 11.46
CA SER A 70 -21.03 -15.12 12.64
C SER A 70 -19.86 -14.16 12.82
N GLY A 71 -19.59 -13.28 11.84
CA GLY A 71 -18.48 -12.33 11.86
C GLY A 71 -17.20 -12.84 11.19
N ASP A 72 -17.19 -14.06 10.65
CA ASP A 72 -16.04 -14.59 9.91
C ASP A 72 -15.85 -13.79 8.62
N ARG A 73 -14.62 -13.33 8.37
CA ARG A 73 -14.26 -12.55 7.20
C ARG A 73 -13.43 -13.36 6.21
N TYR A 74 -13.64 -13.12 4.93
CA TYR A 74 -12.91 -13.78 3.85
C TYR A 74 -12.97 -12.93 2.57
N ARG A 75 -12.22 -13.34 1.55
CA ARG A 75 -12.28 -12.73 0.21
C ARG A 75 -12.55 -13.76 -0.87
N VAL A 76 -13.20 -13.32 -1.94
CA VAL A 76 -13.52 -14.14 -3.12
C VAL A 76 -12.98 -13.44 -4.35
N ALA A 77 -12.22 -14.15 -5.18
CA ALA A 77 -11.74 -13.61 -6.45
C ALA A 77 -12.91 -13.35 -7.41
N VAL A 78 -12.94 -12.16 -8.02
CA VAL A 78 -13.99 -11.72 -8.93
C VAL A 78 -13.40 -11.07 -10.17
N SER A 79 -14.20 -10.93 -11.23
CA SER A 79 -13.80 -10.16 -12.40
C SER A 79 -13.69 -8.67 -12.08
N ALA A 80 -12.90 -7.94 -12.87
CA ALA A 80 -12.83 -6.48 -12.76
C ALA A 80 -14.19 -5.80 -12.99
N ALA A 81 -15.02 -6.35 -13.88
CA ALA A 81 -16.37 -5.85 -14.13
C ALA A 81 -17.27 -6.01 -12.90
N THR A 82 -17.23 -7.20 -12.28
CA THR A 82 -17.95 -7.49 -11.04
C THR A 82 -17.49 -6.55 -9.92
N ALA A 83 -16.18 -6.41 -9.71
CA ALA A 83 -15.62 -5.57 -8.65
C ALA A 83 -16.12 -4.12 -8.71
N ARG A 84 -16.29 -3.55 -9.91
CA ARG A 84 -16.83 -2.18 -10.10
C ARG A 84 -18.30 -2.05 -9.71
N GLN A 85 -19.05 -3.16 -9.72
CA GLN A 85 -20.48 -3.21 -9.42
C GLN A 85 -20.79 -3.59 -7.97
N LEU A 86 -19.82 -4.14 -7.24
CA LEU A 86 -19.99 -4.53 -5.84
C LEU A 86 -20.37 -3.32 -4.98
N ARG A 87 -21.27 -3.55 -4.03
CA ARG A 87 -21.67 -2.61 -2.99
C ARG A 87 -21.76 -3.34 -1.66
N ASP A 88 -21.49 -2.61 -0.58
CA ASP A 88 -21.61 -3.14 0.77
C ASP A 88 -23.04 -3.60 1.06
N GLY A 89 -23.18 -4.71 1.78
CA GLY A 89 -24.46 -5.34 2.12
C GLY A 89 -25.06 -6.23 1.02
N GLN A 90 -24.50 -6.24 -0.19
CA GLN A 90 -24.94 -7.18 -1.23
C GLN A 90 -24.57 -8.63 -0.86
N PRO A 91 -25.29 -9.64 -1.35
CA PRO A 91 -24.89 -11.03 -1.20
C PRO A 91 -23.45 -11.24 -1.69
N CYS A 92 -22.64 -11.94 -0.89
CA CYS A 92 -21.28 -12.26 -1.28
C CYS A 92 -21.28 -13.11 -2.57
N PRO A 93 -20.44 -12.75 -3.58
CA PRO A 93 -20.30 -13.56 -4.79
C PRO A 93 -19.90 -15.01 -4.46
N ALA A 94 -20.42 -15.95 -5.24
CA ALA A 94 -19.98 -17.34 -5.15
C ALA A 94 -18.51 -17.48 -5.58
N GLY A 95 -17.75 -18.31 -4.87
CA GLY A 95 -16.38 -18.64 -5.23
C GLY A 95 -15.61 -19.24 -4.06
N GLN A 96 -14.31 -19.42 -4.25
CA GLN A 96 -13.42 -19.92 -3.21
C GLN A 96 -13.23 -18.87 -2.12
N HIS A 97 -13.42 -19.28 -0.86
CA HIS A 97 -13.07 -18.46 0.29
C HIS A 97 -11.57 -18.46 0.48
N LEU A 98 -10.97 -17.29 0.32
CA LEU A 98 -9.58 -17.03 0.63
C LEU A 98 -9.50 -16.22 1.93
N PRO A 99 -8.50 -16.44 2.78
CA PRO A 99 -8.28 -15.60 3.96
C PRO A 99 -8.02 -14.14 3.56
N LEU A 100 -8.30 -13.19 4.45
CA LEU A 100 -7.88 -11.81 4.22
C LEU A 100 -6.36 -11.70 4.37
N PRO A 101 -5.70 -10.74 3.70
CA PRO A 101 -4.27 -10.49 3.91
C PRO A 101 -3.93 -10.23 5.39
N SER A 102 -4.88 -9.70 6.16
CA SER A 102 -4.70 -9.45 7.58
C SER A 102 -4.66 -10.70 8.45
N ASP A 103 -5.27 -11.79 7.99
CA ASP A 103 -5.25 -13.07 8.68
C ASP A 103 -3.98 -13.86 8.29
N GLU A 104 -3.48 -13.65 7.08
CA GLU A 104 -2.24 -14.27 6.57
C GLU A 104 -0.98 -13.60 7.15
N HIS A 105 -1.01 -12.27 7.31
CA HIS A 105 0.11 -11.45 7.81
C HIS A 105 -0.36 -10.52 8.93
N PRO A 106 -0.67 -11.05 10.13
CA PRO A 106 -1.16 -10.26 11.25
C PRO A 106 -0.14 -9.22 11.72
N GLU A 107 1.16 -9.51 11.64
CA GLU A 107 2.25 -8.60 12.02
C GLU A 107 2.32 -7.38 11.11
N LEU A 108 2.22 -7.56 9.79
CA LEU A 108 2.20 -6.45 8.84
C LEU A 108 0.94 -5.61 9.02
N SER A 109 -0.19 -6.25 9.30
CA SER A 109 -1.45 -5.55 9.54
C SER A 109 -1.41 -4.71 10.81
N GLN A 110 -0.81 -5.22 11.88
CA GLN A 110 -0.58 -4.45 13.09
C GLN A 110 0.35 -3.26 12.83
N GLU A 111 1.42 -3.46 12.05
CA GLU A 111 2.35 -2.38 11.71
C GLU A 111 1.66 -1.28 10.91
N MET A 112 0.84 -1.64 9.91
CA MET A 112 0.07 -0.70 9.11
C MET A 112 -0.99 0.08 9.91
N GLN A 113 -1.43 -0.44 11.07
CA GLN A 113 -2.36 0.24 11.96
C GLN A 113 -1.68 1.23 12.91
N LYS A 114 -0.35 1.22 13.00
CA LYS A 114 0.37 2.19 13.84
C LYS A 114 0.27 3.58 13.23
N ARG A 115 -0.04 4.56 14.08
CA ARG A 115 -0.02 5.98 13.69
C ARG A 115 1.39 6.40 13.30
N LEU A 116 1.50 7.25 12.28
CA LEU A 116 2.78 7.89 11.99
C LEU A 116 3.14 8.88 13.10
N PRO A 117 4.44 9.17 13.31
CA PRO A 117 4.91 9.99 14.43
C PRO A 117 4.30 11.39 14.54
N TYR A 118 3.87 11.99 13.43
CA TYR A 118 3.22 13.30 13.39
C TYR A 118 1.84 13.20 12.76
N GLY A 119 0.85 13.88 13.33
CA GLY A 119 -0.48 13.94 12.75
C GLY A 119 -1.43 14.92 13.42
N GLY A 120 -2.52 15.20 12.74
CA GLY A 120 -3.47 16.23 13.14
C GLY A 120 -4.68 16.28 12.23
N GLY A 121 -5.35 17.43 12.26
CA GLY A 121 -6.59 17.65 11.51
C GLY A 121 -7.76 16.87 12.11
N ASP A 122 -8.85 16.81 11.36
CA ASP A 122 -10.10 16.19 11.79
C ASP A 122 -10.84 15.59 10.60
N LEU A 123 -11.35 14.36 10.75
CA LEU A 123 -12.03 13.64 9.68
C LEU A 123 -13.27 14.37 9.15
N ASP A 124 -13.94 15.15 9.99
CA ASP A 124 -15.15 15.89 9.63
C ASP A 124 -14.83 17.31 9.11
N SER A 125 -13.55 17.70 9.10
CA SER A 125 -13.10 18.99 8.59
C SER A 125 -12.75 18.93 7.10
N PRO A 126 -12.77 20.07 6.37
CA PRO A 126 -12.35 20.10 4.96
C PRO A 126 -10.91 19.61 4.70
N CYS A 127 -10.05 19.68 5.71
CA CYS A 127 -8.67 19.20 5.63
C CYS A 127 -8.52 17.69 5.88
N GLY A 128 -9.54 17.05 6.47
CA GLY A 128 -9.45 15.67 6.92
C GLY A 128 -8.45 15.45 8.07
N GLU A 129 -8.35 14.20 8.51
CA GLU A 129 -7.24 13.73 9.34
C GLU A 129 -6.00 13.51 8.45
N TRP A 130 -4.84 13.91 8.94
CA TRP A 130 -3.57 13.74 8.24
C TRP A 130 -2.51 13.17 9.17
N GLN A 131 -1.59 12.39 8.61
CA GLN A 131 -0.43 11.83 9.31
C GLN A 131 0.79 11.81 8.39
N THR A 132 1.99 12.03 8.92
CA THR A 132 3.25 11.92 8.17
C THR A 132 4.39 11.44 9.08
N ALA A 133 5.39 10.80 8.46
CA ALA A 133 6.63 10.43 9.12
C ALA A 133 7.66 11.57 9.13
N ASP A 134 7.50 12.59 8.27
CA ASP A 134 8.46 13.68 8.11
C ASP A 134 8.07 14.91 8.94
N ARG A 135 9.01 15.39 9.77
CA ARG A 135 8.76 16.53 10.67
C ARG A 135 8.61 17.87 9.92
N ALA A 136 9.34 18.07 8.83
CA ALA A 136 9.25 19.30 8.05
C ALA A 136 7.93 19.37 7.27
N GLU A 137 7.48 18.24 6.76
CA GLU A 137 6.16 18.07 6.16
C GLU A 137 5.04 18.26 7.19
N ALA A 138 5.19 17.70 8.39
CA ALA A 138 4.24 17.91 9.50
C ALA A 138 4.08 19.40 9.84
N ARG A 139 5.16 20.19 9.84
CA ARG A 139 5.10 21.65 10.02
C ARG A 139 4.30 22.34 8.92
N ARG A 140 4.47 21.91 7.66
CA ARG A 140 3.71 22.45 6.51
C ARG A 140 2.23 22.10 6.61
N PHE A 141 1.90 20.85 6.97
CA PHE A 141 0.51 20.43 7.15
C PHE A 141 -0.15 21.12 8.35
N ALA A 142 0.53 21.22 9.50
CA ALA A 142 -0.02 21.88 10.68
C ALA A 142 -0.33 23.38 10.44
N ALA A 143 0.44 24.05 9.56
CA ALA A 143 0.17 25.43 9.17
C ALA A 143 -1.07 25.57 8.25
N GLN A 144 -1.36 24.55 7.42
CA GLN A 144 -2.47 24.56 6.47
C GLN A 144 -3.75 23.97 7.06
N CYS A 145 -3.61 22.95 7.91
CA CYS A 145 -4.67 22.09 8.42
C CYS A 145 -4.49 21.82 9.93
N PRO A 146 -4.65 22.85 10.80
CA PRO A 146 -4.61 22.71 12.24
C PRO A 146 -5.86 21.97 12.80
N PRO A 147 -5.82 21.46 14.03
CA PRO A 147 -4.69 21.42 14.96
C PRO A 147 -3.79 20.20 14.77
N LEU A 148 -2.52 20.32 15.17
CA LEU A 148 -1.67 19.16 15.45
C LEU A 148 -2.23 18.44 16.68
N LYS A 149 -2.60 17.16 16.52
CA LYS A 149 -3.18 16.37 17.61
C LYS A 149 -2.11 15.50 18.30
N TRP A 150 -1.08 15.07 17.59
CA TRP A 150 0.06 14.32 18.15
C TRP A 150 1.36 14.56 17.38
N GLY A 151 2.48 14.30 18.06
CA GLY A 151 3.83 14.64 17.59
C GLY A 151 4.28 16.03 18.07
N THR A 152 5.59 16.25 18.17
CA THR A 152 6.17 17.54 18.60
C THR A 152 6.87 18.23 17.42
N LEU A 153 6.44 19.43 17.06
CA LEU A 153 6.97 20.20 15.91
C LEU A 153 8.38 20.73 16.13
#